data_AF-A0A928PGU2-F1
#
_entry.id   AF-A0A928PGU2-F1
#
_cell.length_a   1.000
_cell.length_b   1.000
_cell.length_c   1.000
_cell.angle_alpha   90.00
_cell.angle_beta   90.00
_cell.angle_gamma   90.00
#
_symmetry.space_group_name_H-M   'P 1'
#
loop_
_entity.id
_entity.type
_entity.pdbx_description
1 polymer ?
#
loop_
_entity_poly.entity_id
_entity_poly.type
_entity_poly.pdbx_seq_one_letter_code
_entity_poly.pdbx_strand_id
1 'polypeptide(L)'
;MKKVRDFVFSFLTKIEKLDYFLVIVLWSLGALAAPFGFPWIVLGILCLHAFETVTIGLKVGKEAGEKFLYSLCMCMTFGFTWWVPLRWKTENGLLDK
;
A
#
# COMPACT_ATOMS: atom_id res chain seq x y z
N MET A 1 -24.58 -2.41 1.72
CA MET A 1 -23.13 -2.51 2.02
C MET A 1 -22.24 -2.27 0.80
N LYS A 2 -22.51 -2.87 -0.37
CA LYS A 2 -21.74 -2.66 -1.62
C LYS A 2 -21.54 -1.17 -1.99
N LYS A 3 -22.61 -0.37 -1.98
CA LYS A 3 -22.54 1.10 -2.23
C LYS A 3 -21.60 1.87 -1.29
N VAL A 4 -21.59 1.55 0.01
CA VAL A 4 -20.74 2.25 0.99
C VAL A 4 -19.28 1.87 0.77
N ARG A 5 -19.01 0.58 0.58
CA ARG A 5 -17.69 0.06 0.26
C ARG A 5 -17.12 0.68 -1.02
N ASP A 6 -17.93 0.73 -2.07
CA ASP A 6 -17.50 1.30 -3.36
C ASP A 6 -17.31 2.82 -3.26
N PHE A 7 -18.09 3.53 -2.43
CA PHE A 7 -17.85 4.95 -2.12
C PHE A 7 -16.52 5.16 -1.39
N VAL A 8 -16.24 4.36 -0.35
CA VAL A 8 -14.99 4.43 0.41
C VAL A 8 -13.80 4.14 -0.50
N PHE A 9 -13.84 3.10 -1.32
CA PHE A 9 -12.75 2.80 -2.25
C PHE A 9 -12.60 3.84 -3.35
N SER A 10 -13.71 4.39 -3.87
CA SER A 10 -13.65 5.53 -4.80
C SER A 10 -12.98 6.75 -4.15
N PHE A 11 -13.29 7.04 -2.89
CA PHE A 11 -12.63 8.13 -2.16
C PHE A 11 -11.14 7.85 -1.94
N LEU A 12 -10.79 6.64 -1.49
CA LEU A 12 -9.40 6.19 -1.30
C LEU A 12 -8.58 6.30 -2.59
N THR A 13 -9.15 5.91 -3.74
CA THR A 13 -8.46 6.08 -5.04
C THR A 13 -8.21 7.54 -5.41
N LYS A 14 -9.06 8.48 -4.98
CA LYS A 14 -8.87 9.92 -5.23
C LYS A 14 -7.76 10.52 -4.36
N ILE A 15 -7.60 9.99 -3.15
CA ILE A 15 -6.55 10.44 -2.22
C ILE A 15 -5.29 9.58 -2.28
N GLU A 16 -5.22 8.58 -3.16
CA GLU A 16 -4.11 7.62 -3.28
C GLU A 16 -2.74 8.32 -3.34
N LYS A 17 -2.63 9.42 -4.11
CA LYS A 17 -1.40 10.21 -4.20
C LYS A 17 -1.01 10.90 -2.88
N LEU A 18 -2.00 11.39 -2.14
CA LEU A 18 -1.79 12.00 -0.83
C LEU A 18 -1.36 10.94 0.18
N ASP A 19 -2.00 9.77 0.17
CA ASP A 19 -1.63 8.66 1.05
C ASP A 19 -0.19 8.20 0.77
N TYR A 20 0.20 8.02 -0.50
CA TYR A 20 1.60 7.70 -0.85
C TYR A 20 2.58 8.76 -0.36
N PHE A 21 2.23 10.04 -0.50
CA PHE A 21 3.05 11.13 0.01
C PHE A 21 3.20 11.05 1.54
N LEU A 22 2.09 10.84 2.27
CA LEU A 22 2.11 10.71 3.73
C LEU A 22 2.92 9.49 4.19
N VAL A 23 2.85 8.37 3.46
CA VAL A 23 3.66 7.17 3.75
C VAL A 23 5.15 7.47 3.57
N ILE A 24 5.54 8.19 2.51
CA ILE A 24 6.94 8.60 2.30
C ILE A 24 7.41 9.54 3.42
N VAL A 25 6.57 10.49 3.84
CA VAL A 25 6.86 11.38 4.98
C VAL A 25 7.05 10.56 6.25
N LEU A 26 6.20 9.56 6.50
CA LEU A 26 6.29 8.70 7.67
C LEU A 26 7.58 7.85 7.69
N TRP A 27 7.97 7.27 6.54
CA TRP A 27 9.26 6.59 6.39
C TRP A 27 10.43 7.54 6.66
N SER A 28 10.37 8.75 6.13
CA SER A 28 11.41 9.77 6.29
C SER A 28 11.55 10.20 7.76
N LEU A 29 10.44 10.50 8.43
CA LEU A 29 10.44 10.86 9.84
C LEU A 29 10.93 9.70 10.72
N GLY A 30 10.51 8.47 10.43
CA GLY A 30 10.99 7.28 11.12
C GLY A 30 12.50 7.09 10.94
N ALA A 31 13.00 7.22 9.71
CA ALA A 31 14.42 7.10 9.41
C ALA A 31 15.26 8.19 10.10
N LEU A 32 14.74 9.43 10.15
CA LEU A 32 15.39 10.54 10.87
C LEU A 32 15.38 10.33 12.39
N ALA A 33 14.32 9.73 12.95
CA ALA A 33 14.20 9.48 14.39
C ALA A 33 15.01 8.26 14.87
N ALA A 34 15.29 7.30 13.99
CA ALA A 34 15.95 6.03 14.33
C ALA A 34 17.34 6.21 14.98
N PRO A 35 18.25 7.08 14.49
CA PRO A 35 19.54 7.35 15.13
C PRO A 35 19.43 7.92 16.55
N PHE A 36 18.30 8.53 16.89
CA PHE A 36 18.03 9.09 18.23
C PHE A 36 17.40 8.08 19.20
N GLY A 37 17.48 6.78 18.89
CA GLY A 37 16.97 5.71 19.76
C GLY A 37 15.48 5.43 19.59
N PHE A 38 14.85 5.96 18.53
CA PHE A 38 13.43 5.75 18.25
C PHE A 38 13.18 5.00 16.92
N PRO A 39 13.69 3.76 16.74
CA PRO A 39 13.53 3.01 15.50
C PRO A 39 12.14 2.37 15.34
N TRP A 40 11.30 2.45 16.38
CA TRP A 40 10.06 1.69 16.49
C TRP A 40 9.05 1.99 15.39
N ILE A 41 9.01 3.24 14.89
CA ILE A 41 8.16 3.60 13.74
C ILE A 41 8.58 2.81 12.50
N VAL A 42 9.87 2.84 12.17
CA VAL A 42 10.43 2.14 10.99
C VAL A 42 10.20 0.64 11.10
N LEU A 43 10.46 0.06 12.27
CA LEU A 43 10.26 -1.36 12.52
C LEU A 43 8.78 -1.75 12.42
N GLY A 44 7.88 -0.95 12.98
CA GLY A 44 6.43 -1.19 12.90
C GLY A 44 5.93 -1.18 11.46
N ILE A 45 6.33 -0.17 10.67
CA ILE A 45 5.97 -0.08 9.25
C ILE A 45 6.56 -1.26 8.48
N LEU A 46 7.85 -1.57 8.69
CA LEU A 46 8.51 -2.67 8.02
C LEU A 46 7.83 -4.02 8.31
N CYS A 47 7.53 -4.31 9.57
CA CYS A 47 6.84 -5.54 9.96
C CYS A 47 5.44 -5.64 9.33
N LEU A 48 4.67 -4.55 9.36
CA LEU A 48 3.34 -4.50 8.77
C LEU A 48 3.41 -4.71 7.25
N HIS A 49 4.25 -3.94 6.56
CA HIS A 49 4.37 -4.01 5.10
C HIS A 49 4.95 -5.36 4.65
N ALA A 50 5.89 -5.94 5.39
CA ALA A 50 6.40 -7.29 5.11
C ALA A 50 5.32 -8.36 5.25
N PHE A 51 4.53 -8.29 6.33
CA PHE A 51 3.40 -9.20 6.53
C PHE A 51 2.38 -9.06 5.39
N GLU A 52 1.98 -7.84 5.05
CA GLU A 52 1.04 -7.57 3.96
C GLU A 52 1.57 -8.05 2.61
N THR A 53 2.85 -7.82 2.33
CA THR A 53 3.50 -8.25 1.09
C THR A 53 3.42 -9.75 0.90
N VAL A 54 3.78 -10.52 1.93
CA VAL A 54 3.79 -12.00 1.87
C VAL A 54 2.38 -12.58 1.84
N THR A 55 1.43 -11.98 2.58
CA THR A 55 0.08 -12.55 2.73
C THR A 55 -0.88 -12.14 1.62
N ILE A 56 -0.81 -10.90 1.13
CA ILE A 56 -1.84 -10.32 0.26
C ILE A 56 -1.22 -9.62 -0.96
N GLY A 57 -0.22 -8.76 -0.76
CA GLY A 57 0.28 -7.82 -1.76
C GLY A 57 0.77 -8.49 -3.04
N LEU A 58 1.61 -9.52 -2.93
CA LEU A 58 2.12 -10.25 -4.09
C LEU A 58 1.01 -11.01 -4.85
N LYS A 59 0.01 -11.54 -4.12
CA LYS A 59 -1.15 -12.21 -4.71
C LYS A 59 -2.00 -11.22 -5.50
N VAL A 60 -2.34 -10.07 -4.90
CA VAL A 60 -3.14 -9.02 -5.54
C VAL A 60 -2.41 -8.46 -6.76
N GLY A 61 -1.11 -8.20 -6.65
CA GLY A 61 -0.28 -7.76 -7.78
C GLY A 61 -0.34 -8.74 -8.94
N LYS A 62 -0.16 -10.04 -8.68
CA LYS A 62 -0.27 -11.07 -9.71
C LYS A 62 -1.66 -11.13 -10.34
N GLU A 63 -2.73 -11.03 -9.55
CA GLU A 63 -4.12 -11.00 -10.03
C GLU A 63 -4.41 -9.77 -10.91
N ALA A 64 -3.80 -8.63 -10.59
CA ALA A 64 -3.87 -7.40 -11.39
C ALA A 64 -3.01 -7.44 -12.67
N GLY A 65 -2.13 -8.44 -12.83
CA GLY A 65 -1.21 -8.54 -13.96
C GLY A 65 0.11 -7.79 -13.76
N GLU A 66 0.40 -7.35 -12.53
CA GLU A 66 1.64 -6.65 -12.19
C GLU A 66 2.85 -7.59 -12.14
N LYS A 67 4.04 -7.03 -12.42
CA LYS A 67 5.30 -7.78 -12.31
C LYS A 67 5.66 -8.01 -10.85
N PHE A 68 6.23 -9.18 -10.54
CA PHE A 68 6.62 -9.56 -9.19
C PHE A 68 7.44 -8.49 -8.46
N LEU A 69 8.51 -7.98 -9.09
CA LEU A 69 9.36 -6.95 -8.47
C LEU A 69 8.62 -5.62 -8.25
N TYR A 70 7.73 -5.24 -9.16
CA TYR A 70 6.91 -4.05 -8.98
C TYR A 70 5.96 -4.21 -7.79
N SER A 71 5.25 -5.34 -7.71
CA SER A 71 4.37 -5.65 -6.58
C SER A 71 5.11 -5.73 -5.24
N LEU A 72 6.31 -6.30 -5.24
CA LEU A 72 7.17 -6.36 -4.07
C LEU A 72 7.55 -4.96 -3.59
N CYS A 73 8.09 -4.12 -4.48
CA CYS A 73 8.50 -2.76 -4.14
C CYS A 73 7.30 -1.91 -3.67
N MET A 74 6.20 -1.93 -4.42
CA MET A 74 5.02 -1.15 -4.09
C MET A 74 4.41 -1.58 -2.75
N CYS A 75 4.24 -2.88 -2.50
CA CYS A 75 3.66 -3.35 -1.25
C CYS A 75 4.60 -3.14 -0.05
N MET A 76 5.92 -3.29 -0.22
CA MET A 76 6.87 -2.99 0.85
C MET A 76 6.95 -1.50 1.18
N THR A 77 6.71 -0.63 0.18
CA THR A 77 6.79 0.82 0.37
C THR A 77 5.48 1.38 0.91
N PHE A 78 4.35 0.95 0.35
CA PHE A 78 3.03 1.57 0.53
C PHE A 78 2.00 0.66 1.23
N GLY A 79 2.29 -0.63 1.40
CA GLY A 79 1.39 -1.57 2.09
C GLY A 79 -0.03 -1.57 1.54
N PHE A 80 -1.01 -1.54 2.44
CA PHE A 80 -2.44 -1.47 2.10
C PHE A 80 -2.84 -0.28 1.25
N THR A 81 -2.12 0.85 1.32
CA THR A 81 -2.45 2.01 0.48
C THR A 81 -2.26 1.71 -1.01
N TRP A 82 -1.44 0.70 -1.35
CA TRP A 82 -1.30 0.21 -2.72
C TRP A 82 -2.20 -0.99 -3.04
N TRP A 83 -2.16 -2.06 -2.26
CA TRP A 83 -2.85 -3.30 -2.66
C TRP A 83 -4.38 -3.21 -2.54
N VAL A 84 -4.92 -2.35 -1.65
CA VAL A 84 -6.37 -2.19 -1.49
C VAL A 84 -7.01 -1.53 -2.72
N PRO A 85 -6.55 -0.34 -3.18
CA PRO A 85 -7.03 0.24 -4.43
C PRO A 85 -6.82 -0.68 -5.63
N LEU A 86 -5.67 -1.36 -5.70
CA LEU A 86 -5.35 -2.27 -6.79
C LEU A 86 -6.33 -3.44 -6.87
N ARG A 87 -6.63 -4.09 -5.73
CA ARG A 87 -7.64 -5.15 -5.65
C ARG A 87 -9.00 -4.65 -6.12
N TRP A 88 -9.42 -3.48 -5.64
CA TRP A 88 -10.72 -2.92 -6.02
C TRP A 88 -10.80 -2.60 -7.52
N LYS A 89 -9.77 -1.98 -8.10
CA LYS A 89 -9.70 -1.72 -9.56
C LYS A 89 -9.76 -3.03 -10.35
N THR A 90 -9.05 -4.06 -9.89
CA THR A 90 -9.04 -5.41 -10.51
C THR A 90 -10.43 -6.06 -10.49
N GLU A 91 -11.09 -6.08 -9.33
CA GLU A 91 -12.43 -6.67 -9.16
C GLU A 91 -13.52 -5.97 -9.99
N ASN A 92 -13.31 -4.70 -10.35
CA ASN A 92 -14.27 -3.90 -11.12
C ASN A 92 -13.85 -3.69 -12.58
N GLY A 93 -12.74 -4.30 -13.03
CA GLY A 93 -12.26 -4.16 -14.42
C GLY A 93 -11.82 -2.74 -14.79
N LEU A 94 -11.35 -1.95 -13.83
CA LEU A 94 -10.96 -0.54 -13.99
C LEU A 94 -9.44 -0.36 -14.15
N LEU A 95 -8.72 -1.43 -14.48
CA LEU A 95 -7.29 -1.34 -14.80
C LEU A 95 -7.17 -0.93 -16.27
N ASP A 96 -6.71 0.29 -16.52
CA ASP A 96 -6.25 0.72 -17.84
C ASP A 96 -5.00 -0.12 -18.17
N LYS A 97 -5.15 -1.10 -19.06
CA LYS A 97 -4.06 -1.96 -19.54
C LYS A 97 -3.39 -1.36 -20.77
#